data_AF-A0A0D1LB96-F1
#
_entry.id   AF-A0A0D1LB96-F1
#
_cell.length_a   1.000
_cell.length_b   1.000
_cell.length_c   1.000
_cell.angle_alpha   90.00
_cell.angle_beta   90.00
_cell.angle_gamma   90.00
#
_symmetry.space_group_name_H-M   'P 1'
#
loop_
_entity.id
_entity.type
_entity.pdbx_description
1 polymer ?
#
loop_
_entity_poly.entity_id
_entity_poly.type
_entity_poly.pdbx_seq_one_letter_code
_entity_poly.pdbx_strand_id
1 'polypeptide(L)'
;MAIYKTGSYAFDINAKIEGGYHSTFIFSTQDINTAKLIFYLRKDGIALPLSAVTGKVILVPSSGKQRIRDITIVDPLKGIAEYVLDEDEVKMYGKFNCQLILKYTNGQSLSAHKFGFEVSQSLADQNIAPLAEYYVDDFESLKALIIAMYDEETAMLDELKAKFSDLDRIETKEGAQEKADAAEANANAYTDEHSAKTNNPHKVTKAQVGLSNVDNVKQASKTEFDSHVNDTSNPHDVTKAQIGLSNVDDVQQASKIEFKAHDDDTTRHITADERTAWNAKETTKGSQEKADKALADAKTHVSNFSWVVATLQNGWAHYNGGEDVVFGIDATKTVWVRGAAKGGVTGTTVFTLPENMRPIRDMGCIQVASGTAQVARLLFRATGEVVVENVSSNTNYIKFDFAFKAL
;
A
#
# COMPACT_ATOMS: atom_id res chain seq x y z
N MET A 1 35.57 19.32 1.03
CA MET A 1 34.92 19.19 -0.29
C MET A 1 35.56 17.99 -0.96
N ALA A 2 34.82 16.91 -1.22
CA ALA A 2 35.39 15.72 -1.85
C ALA A 2 35.70 16.02 -3.33
N ILE A 3 36.91 15.71 -3.77
CA ILE A 3 37.36 15.92 -5.16
C ILE A 3 37.18 14.58 -5.89
N TYR A 4 36.46 14.58 -7.00
CA TYR A 4 36.20 13.39 -7.80
C TYR A 4 36.84 13.52 -9.19
N LYS A 5 37.36 12.40 -9.69
CA LYS A 5 37.71 12.23 -11.10
C LYS A 5 36.50 11.64 -11.81
N THR A 6 35.96 12.38 -12.77
CA THR A 6 34.62 12.09 -13.28
C THR A 6 34.61 11.69 -14.76
N GLY A 7 33.99 10.54 -15.06
CA GLY A 7 33.56 10.16 -16.39
C GLY A 7 32.08 10.48 -16.57
N SER A 8 31.71 11.18 -17.64
CA SER A 8 30.32 11.59 -17.88
C SER A 8 29.77 10.94 -19.15
N TYR A 9 28.60 10.32 -19.03
CA TYR A 9 27.87 9.71 -20.13
C TYR A 9 26.54 10.43 -20.36
N ALA A 10 26.25 10.74 -21.62
CA ALA A 10 24.94 11.21 -22.03
C ALA A 10 24.22 10.07 -22.78
N PHE A 11 23.16 9.52 -22.19
CA PHE A 11 22.37 8.46 -22.79
C PHE A 11 21.03 9.00 -23.27
N ASP A 12 20.70 8.67 -24.52
CA ASP A 12 19.42 8.96 -25.15
C ASP A 12 18.64 7.65 -25.29
N ILE A 13 17.52 7.55 -24.58
CA ILE A 13 16.78 6.32 -24.32
C ILE A 13 15.80 6.05 -25.47
N ASN A 14 16.38 5.74 -26.63
CA ASN A 14 15.69 5.46 -27.89
C ASN A 14 16.18 4.15 -28.51
N ALA A 15 15.35 3.50 -29.34
CA ALA A 15 15.75 2.30 -30.06
C ALA A 15 16.84 2.64 -31.09
N LYS A 16 18.05 2.12 -30.89
CA LYS A 16 19.20 2.31 -31.80
C LYS A 16 19.82 0.95 -32.13
N ILE A 17 20.40 0.83 -33.32
CA ILE A 17 21.22 -0.33 -33.70
C ILE A 17 22.44 -0.31 -32.76
N GLU A 18 22.75 -1.43 -32.08
CA GLU A 18 23.89 -1.53 -31.15
C GLU A 18 25.20 -1.20 -31.88
N GLY A 19 25.68 0.04 -31.77
CA GLY A 19 27.03 0.42 -32.14
C GLY A 19 28.02 -0.01 -31.07
N GLY A 20 29.29 -0.26 -31.42
CA GLY A 20 30.32 -0.56 -30.43
C GLY A 20 30.59 0.63 -29.52
N TYR A 21 30.10 0.59 -28.28
CA TYR A 21 30.23 1.68 -27.33
C TYR A 21 31.53 1.57 -26.52
N HIS A 22 32.64 1.96 -27.14
CA HIS A 22 33.89 2.20 -26.45
C HIS A 22 33.88 3.62 -25.87
N SER A 23 33.98 3.78 -24.55
CA SER A 23 34.38 5.06 -23.98
C SER A 23 35.87 5.01 -23.64
N THR A 24 36.55 6.15 -23.81
CA THR A 24 37.97 6.35 -23.55
C THR A 24 38.27 6.78 -22.11
N PHE A 25 37.31 6.64 -21.18
CA PHE A 25 37.53 7.05 -19.78
C PHE A 25 38.46 6.07 -19.09
N ILE A 26 39.57 6.58 -18.56
CA ILE A 26 40.59 5.82 -17.86
C ILE A 26 40.69 6.31 -16.41
N PHE A 27 40.32 5.43 -15.48
CA PHE A 27 40.62 5.60 -14.05
C PHE A 27 41.95 4.91 -13.71
N SER A 28 42.46 5.17 -12.52
CA SER A 28 43.65 4.53 -11.95
C SER A 28 43.25 3.69 -10.76
N THR A 29 43.98 2.62 -10.47
CA THR A 29 43.86 1.84 -9.22
C THR A 29 44.03 2.67 -7.94
N GLN A 30 44.51 3.91 -8.04
CA GLN A 30 44.63 4.88 -6.94
C GLN A 30 43.45 5.85 -6.82
N ASP A 31 42.48 5.83 -7.76
CA ASP A 31 41.29 6.68 -7.72
C ASP A 31 40.23 6.14 -6.72
N ILE A 32 40.67 5.72 -5.53
CA ILE A 32 39.86 5.09 -4.48
C ILE A 32 38.81 6.08 -3.99
N ASN A 33 37.52 5.69 -4.02
CA ASN A 33 36.38 6.52 -3.64
C ASN A 33 36.30 7.88 -4.37
N THR A 34 37.07 8.06 -5.45
CA THR A 34 37.17 9.30 -6.21
C THR A 34 36.87 9.10 -7.69
N ALA A 35 36.90 7.87 -8.20
CA ALA A 35 36.41 7.50 -9.53
C ALA A 35 34.87 7.55 -9.59
N LYS A 36 34.32 8.58 -10.22
CA LYS A 36 32.88 8.83 -10.33
C LYS A 36 32.40 8.74 -11.77
N LEU A 37 31.30 8.04 -11.99
CA LEU A 37 30.51 8.03 -13.22
C LEU A 37 29.26 8.89 -13.04
N ILE A 38 28.99 9.77 -14.00
CA ILE A 38 27.76 10.56 -14.06
C ILE A 38 27.00 10.18 -15.32
N PHE A 39 25.71 9.93 -15.17
CA PHE A 39 24.79 9.55 -16.22
C PHE A 39 23.75 10.66 -16.42
N TYR A 40 23.72 11.23 -17.62
CA TYR A 40 22.70 12.18 -18.06
C TYR A 40 21.71 11.43 -18.96
N LEU A 41 20.51 11.19 -18.45
CA LEU A 41 19.48 10.41 -19.11
C LEU A 41 18.49 11.34 -19.83
N ARG A 42 18.34 11.14 -21.13
CA ARG A 42 17.42 11.90 -21.98
C ARG A 42 16.55 10.98 -22.81
N LYS A 43 15.37 11.43 -23.19
CA LYS A 43 14.50 10.78 -24.17
C LYS A 43 14.02 11.82 -25.17
N ASP A 44 14.22 11.55 -26.45
CA ASP A 44 13.85 12.47 -27.55
C ASP A 44 14.46 13.87 -27.38
N GLY A 45 15.69 13.93 -26.86
CA GLY A 45 16.42 15.17 -26.60
C GLY A 45 16.05 15.90 -25.30
N ILE A 46 15.00 15.47 -24.59
CA ILE A 46 14.53 16.05 -23.32
C ILE A 46 15.07 15.25 -22.14
N ALA A 47 15.39 15.90 -21.02
CA ALA A 47 15.77 15.21 -19.78
C ALA A 47 14.70 14.20 -19.35
N LEU A 48 15.11 12.96 -19.03
CA LEU A 48 14.20 11.90 -18.60
C LEU A 48 13.99 12.00 -17.07
N PRO A 49 12.76 12.27 -16.59
CA PRO A 49 12.49 12.33 -15.16
C PRO A 49 12.66 10.97 -14.47
N LEU A 50 13.32 10.94 -13.31
CA LEU A 50 13.66 9.72 -12.55
C LEU A 50 12.90 9.59 -11.22
N SER A 51 11.81 10.32 -11.04
CA SER A 51 11.06 10.44 -9.77
C SER A 51 10.33 9.17 -9.30
N ALA A 52 10.43 8.05 -10.02
CA ALA A 52 9.85 6.75 -9.65
C ALA A 52 10.67 5.57 -10.20
N VAL A 53 12.00 5.73 -10.25
CA VAL A 53 12.93 4.78 -10.85
C VAL A 53 13.99 4.36 -9.83
N THR A 54 14.32 3.07 -9.79
CA THR A 54 15.56 2.57 -9.21
C THR A 54 16.52 2.24 -10.33
N GLY A 55 17.71 2.86 -10.32
CA GLY A 55 18.74 2.60 -11.30
C GLY A 55 19.77 1.60 -10.78
N LYS A 56 20.14 0.62 -11.60
CA LYS A 56 21.21 -0.34 -11.32
C LYS A 56 22.27 -0.27 -12.41
N VAL A 57 23.53 -0.19 -12.00
CA VAL A 57 24.68 -0.36 -12.89
C VAL A 57 25.22 -1.77 -12.74
N ILE A 58 25.39 -2.44 -13.87
CA ILE A 58 26.06 -3.74 -13.97
C ILE A 58 27.47 -3.46 -14.47
N LEU A 59 28.47 -3.92 -13.73
CA LEU A 59 29.89 -3.79 -14.03
C LEU A 59 30.44 -5.20 -14.32
N VAL A 60 30.97 -5.42 -15.51
CA VAL A 60 31.61 -6.67 -15.90
C VAL A 60 33.09 -6.38 -16.21
N PRO A 61 33.99 -6.54 -15.23
CA PRO A 61 35.43 -6.34 -15.45
C PRO A 61 36.01 -7.43 -16.37
N SER A 62 37.15 -7.15 -16.99
CA SER A 62 37.91 -8.14 -17.77
C SER A 62 38.49 -9.27 -16.91
N SER A 63 38.68 -9.01 -15.62
CA SER A 63 39.13 -9.94 -14.60
C SER A 63 38.21 -9.83 -13.39
N GLY A 64 37.65 -10.96 -12.93
CA GLY A 64 36.71 -11.00 -11.80
C GLY A 64 35.25 -11.26 -12.21
N LYS A 65 34.35 -11.25 -11.22
CA LYS A 65 32.92 -11.48 -11.43
C LYS A 65 32.17 -10.18 -11.69
N GLN A 66 31.02 -10.29 -12.34
CA GLN A 66 30.10 -9.17 -12.48
C GLN A 66 29.69 -8.60 -11.12
N ARG A 67 29.57 -7.28 -11.02
CA ARG A 67 29.00 -6.55 -9.88
C ARG A 67 27.73 -5.85 -10.32
N ILE A 68 26.72 -5.86 -9.45
CA ILE A 68 25.45 -5.16 -9.66
C ILE A 68 25.31 -4.19 -8.50
N ARG A 69 25.20 -2.90 -8.82
CA ARG A 69 25.22 -1.83 -7.83
C ARG A 69 24.07 -0.88 -8.08
N ASP A 70 23.54 -0.31 -7.00
CA ASP A 70 22.56 0.76 -7.09
C ASP A 70 23.25 2.08 -7.44
N ILE A 71 22.61 2.89 -8.28
CA ILE A 71 23.07 4.23 -8.60
C ILE A 71 22.35 5.24 -7.71
N THR A 72 23.02 6.37 -7.44
CA THR A 72 22.41 7.48 -6.71
C THR A 72 21.75 8.44 -7.70
N ILE A 73 20.46 8.72 -7.53
CA ILE A 73 19.77 9.74 -8.32
C ILE A 73 20.03 11.11 -7.69
N VAL A 74 20.69 11.99 -8.43
CA VAL A 74 21.14 13.30 -7.93
C VAL A 74 20.16 14.41 -8.30
N ASP A 75 19.72 14.45 -9.56
CA ASP A 75 18.72 15.39 -10.03
C ASP A 75 17.62 14.61 -10.78
N PRO A 76 16.54 14.22 -10.08
CA PRO A 76 15.46 13.46 -10.67
C PRO A 76 14.75 14.20 -11.81
N LEU A 77 14.74 15.54 -11.82
CA LEU A 77 14.03 16.33 -12.83
C LEU A 77 14.89 16.51 -14.10
N LYS A 78 16.21 16.60 -13.94
CA LYS A 78 17.16 16.72 -15.07
C LYS A 78 17.70 15.38 -15.56
N GLY A 79 17.25 14.26 -14.98
CA GLY A 79 17.65 12.92 -15.39
C GLY A 79 19.11 12.60 -15.06
N ILE A 80 19.61 13.09 -13.92
CA ILE A 80 21.02 12.91 -13.52
C ILE A 80 21.12 11.86 -12.43
N ALA A 81 21.94 10.85 -12.69
CA ALA A 81 22.34 9.85 -11.70
C ALA A 81 23.86 9.71 -11.66
N GLU A 82 24.40 9.26 -10.52
CA GLU A 82 25.82 9.05 -10.34
C GLU A 82 26.13 7.70 -9.69
N TYR A 83 27.33 7.22 -9.95
CA TYR A 83 27.91 6.04 -9.34
C TYR A 83 29.37 6.31 -9.00
N VAL A 84 29.81 5.96 -7.80
CA VAL A 84 31.22 6.03 -7.39
C VAL A 84 31.73 4.61 -7.23
N LEU A 85 32.83 4.28 -7.90
CA LEU A 85 33.43 2.96 -7.79
C LEU A 85 34.00 2.79 -6.37
N ASP A 86 33.78 1.61 -5.80
CA ASP A 86 34.36 1.25 -4.52
C ASP A 86 35.86 0.89 -4.66
N GLU A 87 36.53 0.74 -3.50
CA GLU A 87 37.97 0.46 -3.45
C GLU A 87 38.35 -0.85 -4.16
N ASP A 88 37.51 -1.87 -4.08
CA ASP A 88 37.78 -3.18 -4.67
C ASP A 88 37.55 -3.15 -6.18
N GLU A 89 36.53 -2.44 -6.63
CA GLU A 89 36.22 -2.23 -8.05
C GLU A 89 37.32 -1.42 -8.76
N VAL A 90 37.84 -0.36 -8.14
CA VAL A 90 38.96 0.41 -8.68
C VAL A 90 40.26 -0.41 -8.72
N LYS A 91 40.41 -1.43 -7.88
CA LYS A 91 41.58 -2.34 -7.92
C LYS A 91 41.48 -3.40 -9.03
N MET A 92 40.30 -3.63 -9.61
CA MET A 92 40.11 -4.52 -10.76
C MET A 92 40.55 -3.85 -12.06
N TYR A 93 41.86 -3.74 -12.28
CA TYR A 93 42.42 -3.10 -13.48
C TYR A 93 42.05 -3.87 -14.76
N GLY A 94 41.86 -3.11 -15.84
CA GLY A 94 41.44 -3.60 -17.16
C GLY A 94 40.15 -2.96 -17.65
N LYS A 95 39.55 -3.57 -18.68
CA LYS A 95 38.36 -3.03 -19.35
C LYS A 95 37.09 -3.50 -18.66
N PHE A 96 36.20 -2.56 -18.37
CA PHE A 96 34.87 -2.83 -17.86
C PHE A 96 33.85 -2.74 -18.98
N ASN A 97 33.07 -3.81 -19.17
CA ASN A 97 31.86 -3.81 -19.96
C ASN A 97 30.67 -3.61 -19.01
N CYS A 98 29.91 -2.55 -19.21
CA CYS A 98 28.89 -2.11 -18.27
C CYS A 98 27.53 -1.97 -18.93
N GLN A 99 26.49 -2.03 -18.10
CA GLN A 99 25.12 -1.77 -18.52
C GLN A 99 24.39 -0.99 -17.44
N LEU A 100 23.66 0.05 -17.86
CA LEU A 100 22.73 0.77 -16.99
C LEU A 100 21.31 0.27 -17.22
N ILE A 101 20.63 -0.09 -16.15
CA ILE A 101 19.23 -0.54 -16.15
C ILE A 101 18.41 0.36 -15.23
N LEU A 102 17.26 0.80 -15.72
CA LEU A 102 16.28 1.59 -14.97
C LEU A 102 15.05 0.73 -14.73
N LYS A 103 14.66 0.56 -13.46
CA LYS A 103 13.46 -0.17 -13.05
C LYS A 103 12.44 0.81 -12.50
N TYR A 104 11.24 0.81 -13.07
CA TYR A 104 10.12 1.66 -12.65
C TYR A 104 9.24 0.94 -11.63
N THR A 105 8.62 1.69 -10.74
CA THR A 105 7.71 1.16 -9.71
C THR A 105 6.47 0.45 -10.27
N ASN A 106 6.10 0.74 -11.52
CA ASN A 106 5.01 0.07 -12.24
C ASN A 106 5.41 -1.30 -12.84
N GLY A 107 6.57 -1.84 -12.48
CA GLY A 107 7.09 -3.12 -12.96
C GLY A 107 7.79 -3.06 -14.32
N GLN A 108 7.83 -1.91 -15.00
CA GLN A 108 8.57 -1.75 -16.25
C GLN A 108 10.08 -1.70 -15.98
N SER A 109 10.86 -2.34 -16.86
CA SER A 109 12.33 -2.26 -16.83
C SER A 109 12.83 -1.82 -18.18
N LEU A 110 13.72 -0.83 -18.19
CA LEU A 110 14.29 -0.23 -19.38
C LEU A 110 15.81 -0.31 -19.30
N SER A 111 16.45 -1.00 -20.24
CA SER A 111 17.90 -0.88 -20.37
C SER A 111 18.20 0.48 -20.97
N ALA A 112 18.92 1.31 -20.21
CA ALA A 112 19.26 2.65 -20.66
C ALA A 112 20.36 2.62 -21.72
N HIS A 113 21.47 1.93 -21.42
CA HIS A 113 22.57 1.75 -22.39
C HIS A 113 23.62 0.71 -21.93
N LYS A 114 24.37 0.17 -22.89
CA LYS A 114 25.66 -0.51 -22.64
C LYS A 114 26.80 0.50 -22.84
N PHE A 115 27.79 0.48 -21.97
CA PHE A 115 28.94 1.39 -22.02
C PHE A 115 30.17 0.67 -21.48
N GLY A 116 31.36 1.24 -21.61
CA GLY A 116 32.55 0.66 -20.99
C GLY A 116 33.59 1.71 -20.68
N PHE A 117 34.44 1.46 -19.68
CA PHE A 117 35.56 2.30 -19.28
C PHE A 117 36.75 1.41 -18.93
N GLU A 118 37.92 1.99 -18.70
CA GLU A 118 39.13 1.25 -18.35
C GLU A 118 39.71 1.73 -17.01
N VAL A 119 40.27 0.81 -16.24
CA VAL A 119 41.04 1.13 -15.04
C VAL A 119 42.48 0.71 -15.25
N SER A 120 43.38 1.68 -15.25
CA SER A 120 44.82 1.49 -15.44
C SER A 120 45.51 1.19 -14.11
N GLN A 121 46.43 0.21 -14.13
CA GLN A 121 47.24 -0.13 -12.97
C GLN A 121 48.27 0.98 -12.71
N SER A 122 48.28 1.54 -11.51
CA SER A 122 49.30 2.50 -11.07
C SER A 122 50.65 1.82 -10.85
N LEU A 123 51.75 2.57 -10.99
CA LEU A 123 53.12 2.10 -10.71
C LEU A 123 53.28 1.57 -9.27
N ALA A 124 52.45 2.05 -8.34
CA ALA A 124 52.44 1.59 -6.95
C ALA A 124 51.96 0.14 -6.80
N ASP A 125 51.16 -0.36 -7.75
CA ASP A 125 50.43 -1.63 -7.62
C ASP A 125 51.02 -2.75 -8.51
N GLN A 126 52.15 -2.50 -9.19
CA GLN A 126 52.76 -3.42 -10.17
C GLN A 126 53.33 -4.73 -9.57
N ASN A 127 53.56 -4.80 -8.26
CA ASN A 127 54.18 -5.96 -7.58
C ASN A 127 53.20 -6.78 -6.72
N ILE A 128 51.89 -6.52 -6.82
CA ILE A 128 50.87 -7.26 -6.08
C ILE A 128 50.22 -8.26 -7.04
N ALA A 129 50.47 -9.56 -6.83
CA ALA A 129 49.77 -10.60 -7.57
C ALA A 129 48.27 -10.50 -7.29
N PRO A 130 47.39 -10.56 -8.31
CA PRO A 130 45.95 -10.58 -8.07
C PRO A 130 45.61 -11.90 -7.39
N LEU A 131 45.46 -11.88 -6.07
CA LEU A 131 44.76 -12.95 -5.36
C LEU A 131 43.32 -12.88 -5.82
N ALA A 132 42.95 -13.75 -6.76
CA ALA A 132 41.56 -13.98 -7.10
C ALA A 132 40.87 -14.69 -5.92
N GLU A 133 40.70 -13.98 -4.80
CA GLU A 133 39.80 -14.43 -3.75
C GLU A 133 38.38 -14.30 -4.27
N TYR A 134 37.68 -15.43 -4.23
CA TYR A 134 36.36 -15.63 -4.79
C TYR A 134 35.32 -14.99 -3.86
N TYR A 135 35.29 -13.66 -3.78
CA TYR A 135 34.35 -12.92 -2.95
C TYR A 135 32.92 -13.05 -3.48
N VAL A 136 32.07 -13.71 -2.70
CA VAL A 136 30.61 -13.70 -2.84
C VAL A 136 30.09 -12.60 -1.92
N ASP A 137 29.77 -11.43 -2.46
CA ASP A 137 29.21 -10.26 -1.73
C ASP A 137 28.06 -10.65 -0.78
N ASP A 138 27.27 -11.65 -1.17
CA ASP A 138 26.13 -12.14 -0.40
C ASP A 138 26.54 -12.78 0.95
N PHE A 139 27.72 -13.42 1.01
CA PHE A 139 28.20 -14.10 2.21
C PHE A 139 28.82 -13.12 3.23
N GLU A 140 29.57 -12.12 2.76
CA GLU A 140 30.05 -11.06 3.66
C GLU A 140 28.92 -10.13 4.11
N SER A 141 27.89 -9.92 3.28
CA SER A 141 26.66 -9.23 3.70
C SER A 141 25.91 -10.02 4.79
N LEU A 142 25.81 -11.34 4.66
CA LEU A 142 25.24 -12.21 5.70
C LEU A 142 26.07 -12.16 6.99
N LYS A 143 27.39 -12.19 6.88
CA LYS A 143 28.30 -12.10 8.03
C LYS A 143 28.20 -10.74 8.73
N ALA A 144 28.11 -9.65 7.96
CA ALA A 144 27.88 -8.32 8.50
C ALA A 144 26.53 -8.23 9.24
N LEU A 145 25.48 -8.86 8.71
CA LEU A 145 24.18 -8.94 9.38
C LEU A 145 24.27 -9.72 10.71
N ILE A 146 25.00 -10.84 10.73
CA ILE A 146 25.21 -11.65 11.95
C ILE A 146 25.99 -10.86 13.00
N ILE A 147 27.03 -10.12 12.61
CA ILE A 147 27.81 -9.28 13.54
C ILE A 147 26.93 -8.15 14.08
N ALA A 148 26.13 -7.50 13.23
CA ALA A 148 25.21 -6.44 13.66
C ALA A 148 24.16 -6.95 14.67
N MET A 149 23.62 -8.15 14.46
CA MET A 149 22.70 -8.77 15.44
C MET A 149 23.40 -9.07 16.77
N TYR A 150 24.64 -9.56 16.74
CA TYR A 150 25.41 -9.83 17.95
C TYR A 150 25.73 -8.56 18.76
N ASP A 151 26.06 -7.47 18.07
CA ASP A 151 26.28 -6.17 18.70
C ASP A 151 24.99 -5.61 19.31
N GLU A 152 23.84 -5.79 18.65
CA GLU A 152 22.52 -5.40 19.15
C GLU A 152 22.13 -6.20 20.41
N GLU A 153 22.36 -7.52 20.42
CA GLU A 153 22.13 -8.36 21.61
C GLU A 153 23.00 -7.92 22.79
N THR A 154 24.26 -7.57 22.54
CA THR A 154 25.18 -7.09 23.57
C THR A 154 24.75 -5.74 24.13
N ALA A 155 24.34 -4.81 23.26
CA ALA A 155 23.80 -3.51 23.67
C ALA A 155 22.52 -3.65 24.49
N MET A 156 21.61 -4.53 24.09
CA MET A 156 20.38 -4.82 24.83
C MET A 156 20.69 -5.40 26.22
N LEU A 157 21.67 -6.30 26.31
CA LEU A 157 22.08 -6.89 27.59
C LEU A 157 22.68 -5.84 28.54
N ASP A 158 23.47 -4.91 28.03
CA ASP A 158 24.05 -3.83 28.84
C ASP A 158 23.01 -2.79 29.25
N GLU A 159 22.04 -2.46 28.40
CA GLU A 159 20.89 -1.65 28.78
C GLU A 159 20.05 -2.34 29.86
N LEU A 160 19.85 -3.65 29.73
CA LEU A 160 19.10 -4.43 30.71
C LEU A 160 19.83 -4.46 32.07
N LYS A 161 21.16 -4.66 32.08
CA LYS A 161 21.98 -4.54 33.30
C LYS A 161 21.89 -3.14 33.91
N ALA A 162 21.91 -2.09 33.09
CA ALA A 162 21.75 -0.72 33.57
C ALA A 162 20.37 -0.51 34.22
N LYS A 163 19.29 -1.00 33.61
CA LYS A 163 17.93 -0.96 34.22
C LYS A 163 17.83 -1.78 35.51
N PHE A 164 18.59 -2.86 35.63
CA PHE A 164 18.63 -3.65 36.86
C PHE A 164 19.52 -3.06 37.97
N SER A 165 20.42 -2.12 37.66
CA SER A 165 21.27 -1.45 38.66
C SER A 165 20.48 -0.63 39.69
N ASP A 166 19.28 -0.18 39.31
CA ASP A 166 18.37 0.52 40.22
C ASP A 166 17.69 -0.42 41.23
N LEU A 167 17.73 -1.75 41.04
CA LEU A 167 17.17 -2.68 42.04
C LEU A 167 18.01 -2.75 43.31
N ASP A 168 19.32 -2.51 43.25
CA ASP A 168 20.17 -2.44 44.44
C ASP A 168 19.85 -1.19 45.29
N ARG A 169 19.08 -0.24 44.74
CA ARG A 169 18.57 0.95 45.47
C ARG A 169 17.19 0.70 46.10
N ILE A 170 16.58 -0.47 45.88
CA ILE A 170 15.29 -0.81 46.45
C ILE A 170 15.51 -1.30 47.88
N GLU A 171 14.85 -0.63 48.83
CA GLU A 171 14.83 -1.02 50.24
C GLU A 171 14.39 -2.49 50.40
N THR A 172 15.17 -3.29 51.11
CA THR A 172 14.84 -4.69 51.35
C THR A 172 13.86 -4.81 52.52
N LYS A 173 13.17 -5.94 52.63
CA LYS A 173 12.28 -6.19 53.79
C LYS A 173 13.06 -6.15 55.11
N GLU A 174 14.30 -6.62 55.11
CA GLU A 174 15.20 -6.58 56.27
C GLU A 174 15.63 -5.15 56.59
N GLY A 175 16.08 -4.36 55.59
CA GLY A 175 16.46 -2.96 55.81
C GLY A 175 15.28 -2.07 56.23
N ALA A 176 14.08 -2.33 55.72
CA ALA A 176 12.84 -1.70 56.18
C ALA A 176 12.52 -2.07 57.64
N GLN A 177 12.72 -3.33 58.02
CA GLN A 177 12.52 -3.79 59.40
C GLN A 177 13.55 -3.14 60.34
N GLU A 178 14.84 -3.10 59.99
CA GLU A 178 15.87 -2.42 60.78
C GLU A 178 15.54 -0.92 60.98
N LYS A 179 15.04 -0.25 59.94
CA LYS A 179 14.59 1.15 60.04
C LYS A 179 13.36 1.31 60.93
N ALA A 180 12.41 0.37 60.85
CA ALA A 180 11.22 0.36 61.70
C ALA A 180 11.60 0.14 63.16
N ASP A 181 12.46 -0.83 63.44
CA ASP A 181 12.95 -1.15 64.78
C ASP A 181 13.74 0.03 65.37
N ALA A 182 14.58 0.68 64.57
CA ALA A 182 15.30 1.89 64.99
C ALA A 182 14.34 3.05 65.27
N ALA A 183 13.29 3.22 64.47
CA ALA A 183 12.27 4.25 64.70
C ALA A 183 11.45 3.94 65.97
N GLU A 184 11.09 2.69 66.20
CA GLU A 184 10.38 2.23 67.40
C GLU A 184 11.24 2.44 68.65
N ALA A 185 12.52 2.06 68.61
CA ALA A 185 13.45 2.29 69.71
C ALA A 185 13.60 3.79 70.05
N ASN A 186 13.72 4.64 69.03
CA ASN A 186 13.79 6.09 69.21
C ASN A 186 12.48 6.68 69.75
N ALA A 187 11.33 6.19 69.28
CA ALA A 187 10.02 6.63 69.75
C ALA A 187 9.77 6.24 71.21
N ASN A 188 10.12 5.00 71.58
CA ASN A 188 10.05 4.53 72.96
C ASN A 188 10.96 5.37 73.87
N ALA A 189 12.21 5.61 73.46
CA ALA A 189 13.14 6.45 74.23
C ALA A 189 12.59 7.89 74.44
N TYR A 190 12.04 8.51 73.40
CA TYR A 190 11.41 9.83 73.51
C TYR A 190 10.17 9.82 74.43
N THR A 191 9.34 8.78 74.32
CA THR A 191 8.11 8.64 75.12
C THR A 191 8.41 8.36 76.58
N ASP A 192 9.42 7.55 76.87
CA ASP A 192 9.88 7.27 78.23
C ASP A 192 10.46 8.53 78.89
N GLU A 193 11.29 9.29 78.15
CA GLU A 193 11.79 10.58 78.62
C GLU A 193 10.64 11.56 78.90
N HIS A 194 9.62 11.62 78.02
CA HIS A 194 8.45 12.46 78.21
C HIS A 194 7.57 12.00 79.38
N SER A 195 7.38 10.70 79.56
CA SER A 195 6.59 10.09 80.64
C SER A 195 7.26 10.27 82.01
N ALA A 196 8.59 10.35 82.04
CA ALA A 196 9.37 10.65 83.24
C ALA A 196 9.31 12.14 83.65
N LYS A 197 8.82 13.04 82.79
CA LYS A 197 8.64 14.47 83.13
C LYS A 197 7.50 14.61 84.14
N THR A 198 7.85 15.03 85.36
CA THR A 198 6.90 15.26 86.46
C THR A 198 6.53 16.74 86.64
N ASN A 199 7.02 17.61 85.76
CA ASN A 199 6.66 19.02 85.67
C ASN A 199 5.64 19.26 84.54
N ASN A 200 5.05 20.46 84.51
CA ASN A 200 4.09 20.91 83.48
C ASN A 200 4.59 20.52 82.08
N PRO A 201 3.88 19.65 81.30
CA PRO A 201 2.43 19.42 81.30
C PRO A 201 1.84 18.22 82.07
N HIS A 202 2.64 17.39 82.74
CA HIS A 202 2.09 16.21 83.43
C HIS A 202 1.94 16.46 84.93
N LYS A 203 0.77 16.08 85.48
CA LYS A 203 0.37 16.32 86.88
C LYS A 203 0.32 17.79 87.29
N VAL A 204 -0.16 18.65 86.39
CA VAL A 204 -0.33 20.08 86.66
C VAL A 204 -1.44 20.29 87.70
N THR A 205 -1.05 20.78 88.87
CA THR A 205 -1.95 21.13 89.97
C THR A 205 -2.64 22.47 89.69
N LYS A 206 -3.80 22.72 90.31
CA LYS A 206 -4.50 24.03 90.20
C LYS A 206 -3.58 25.21 90.54
N ALA A 207 -2.59 24.99 91.42
CA ALA A 207 -1.56 25.95 91.76
C ALA A 207 -0.59 26.26 90.60
N GLN A 208 -0.20 25.26 89.82
CA GLN A 208 0.79 25.43 88.75
C GLN A 208 0.28 26.25 87.55
N VAL A 209 -1.04 26.30 87.32
CA VAL A 209 -1.65 27.12 86.25
C VAL A 209 -2.26 28.43 86.76
N GLY A 210 -2.04 28.78 88.03
CA GLY A 210 -2.57 30.02 88.63
C GLY A 210 -4.09 30.04 88.83
N LEU A 211 -4.77 28.89 88.71
CA LEU A 211 -6.23 28.75 88.80
C LEU A 211 -6.68 28.25 90.18
N SER A 212 -5.85 28.37 91.21
CA SER A 212 -6.15 27.91 92.58
C SER A 212 -7.45 28.48 93.14
N ASN A 213 -7.85 29.66 92.68
CA ASN A 213 -9.01 30.42 93.16
C ASN A 213 -10.18 30.45 92.16
N VAL A 214 -10.15 29.63 91.10
CA VAL A 214 -11.22 29.56 90.10
C VAL A 214 -12.22 28.45 90.46
N ASP A 215 -13.47 28.84 90.70
CA ASP A 215 -14.60 27.92 90.85
C ASP A 215 -15.08 27.41 89.48
N ASN A 216 -15.41 26.12 89.39
CA ASN A 216 -15.76 25.42 88.13
C ASN A 216 -17.07 25.90 87.45
N VAL A 217 -17.78 26.87 88.01
CA VAL A 217 -19.19 27.10 87.70
C VAL A 217 -19.41 28.44 87.01
N LYS A 218 -19.13 28.47 85.71
CA LYS A 218 -19.87 29.28 84.71
C LYS A 218 -20.36 28.39 83.56
N GLN A 219 -20.68 27.13 83.84
CA GLN A 219 -21.42 26.28 82.90
C GLN A 219 -22.91 26.61 82.98
N ALA A 220 -23.59 26.62 81.83
CA ALA A 220 -25.04 26.64 81.76
C ALA A 220 -25.63 25.57 82.70
N SER A 221 -26.81 25.82 83.25
CA SER A 221 -27.47 24.82 84.10
C SER A 221 -27.66 23.52 83.33
N LYS A 222 -27.69 22.38 84.03
CA LYS A 222 -27.96 21.08 83.38
C LYS A 222 -29.24 21.13 82.53
N THR A 223 -30.25 21.88 82.97
CA THR A 223 -31.48 22.11 82.22
C THR A 223 -31.26 22.85 80.90
N GLU A 224 -30.47 23.93 80.88
CA GLU A 224 -30.16 24.67 79.66
C GLU A 224 -29.28 23.85 78.70
N PHE A 225 -28.32 23.09 79.25
CA PHE A 225 -27.50 22.18 78.46
C PHE A 225 -28.34 21.04 77.86
N ASP A 226 -29.18 20.39 78.68
CA ASP A 226 -30.09 19.34 78.21
C ASP A 226 -31.09 19.90 77.19
N SER A 227 -31.55 21.15 77.35
CA SER A 227 -32.44 21.80 76.38
C SER A 227 -31.76 22.06 75.04
N HIS A 228 -30.50 22.49 75.04
CA HIS A 228 -29.71 22.66 73.80
C HIS A 228 -29.41 21.30 73.16
N VAL A 229 -29.03 20.29 73.95
CA VAL A 229 -28.75 18.93 73.46
C VAL A 229 -30.00 18.28 72.85
N ASN A 230 -31.17 18.60 73.38
CA ASN A 230 -32.45 18.09 72.88
C ASN A 230 -33.08 18.97 71.78
N ASP A 231 -32.45 20.10 71.41
CA ASP A 231 -32.90 20.91 70.28
C ASP A 231 -32.41 20.27 68.97
N THR A 232 -33.29 19.48 68.37
CA THR A 232 -33.11 18.82 67.06
C THR A 232 -33.77 19.60 65.93
N SER A 233 -34.00 20.90 66.15
CA SER A 233 -34.31 21.82 65.07
C SER A 233 -33.04 22.55 64.64
N ASN A 234 -32.99 22.97 63.37
CA ASN A 234 -31.85 23.66 62.74
C ASN A 234 -31.06 24.54 63.75
N PRO A 235 -29.82 24.15 64.13
CA PRO A 235 -28.81 23.49 63.28
C PRO A 235 -28.65 21.96 63.36
N HIS A 236 -29.34 21.25 64.26
CA HIS A 236 -29.18 19.78 64.38
C HIS A 236 -30.41 19.08 63.76
N ASP A 237 -30.21 18.03 62.93
CA ASP A 237 -31.26 17.21 62.29
C ASP A 237 -32.18 17.87 61.23
N VAL A 238 -31.57 18.59 60.27
CA VAL A 238 -32.32 19.19 59.14
C VAL A 238 -32.83 18.11 58.15
N THR A 239 -34.14 17.98 58.05
CA THR A 239 -34.89 17.09 57.15
C THR A 239 -35.07 17.70 55.75
N LYS A 240 -35.34 16.86 54.73
CA LYS A 240 -35.70 17.33 53.38
C LYS A 240 -36.88 18.30 53.38
N ALA A 241 -37.79 18.18 54.34
CA ALA A 241 -38.90 19.10 54.52
C ALA A 241 -38.45 20.50 54.94
N GLN A 242 -37.49 20.60 55.87
CA GLN A 242 -36.98 21.87 56.35
C GLN A 242 -36.25 22.68 55.27
N ILE A 243 -35.68 22.03 54.26
CA ILE A 243 -35.05 22.68 53.09
C ILE A 243 -35.95 22.72 51.84
N GLY A 244 -37.24 22.39 51.95
CA GLY A 244 -38.19 22.49 50.85
C GLY A 244 -38.03 21.42 49.75
N LEU A 245 -37.30 20.35 50.02
CA LEU A 245 -37.02 19.24 49.09
C LEU A 245 -37.89 17.99 49.33
N SER A 246 -39.00 18.11 50.08
CA SER A 246 -39.87 16.97 50.42
C SER A 246 -40.46 16.21 49.24
N ASN A 247 -40.65 16.87 48.10
CA ASN A 247 -41.22 16.26 46.89
C ASN A 247 -40.16 15.78 45.90
N VAL A 248 -38.88 15.84 46.28
CA VAL A 248 -37.77 15.31 45.47
C VAL A 248 -37.58 13.85 45.84
N ASP A 249 -37.98 12.96 44.94
CA ASP A 249 -37.65 11.54 45.01
C ASP A 249 -36.12 11.39 44.93
N ASP A 250 -35.53 10.56 45.81
CA ASP A 250 -34.15 10.09 45.62
C ASP A 250 -34.17 9.05 44.50
N VAL A 251 -34.37 9.51 43.27
CA VAL A 251 -34.30 8.65 42.09
C VAL A 251 -32.90 8.04 42.10
N GLN A 252 -32.81 6.72 42.15
CA GLN A 252 -31.54 5.97 42.14
C GLN A 252 -30.72 6.42 40.92
N GLN A 253 -29.78 7.34 41.13
CA GLN A 253 -28.72 7.56 40.16
C GLN A 253 -27.97 6.24 40.06
N ALA A 254 -27.76 5.76 38.83
CA ALA A 254 -26.83 4.67 38.58
C ALA A 254 -25.54 4.97 39.34
N SER A 255 -25.11 4.04 40.19
CA SER A 255 -23.86 4.19 40.93
C SER A 255 -22.73 4.48 39.93
N LYS A 256 -21.64 5.09 40.42
CA LYS A 256 -20.44 5.30 39.59
C LYS A 256 -19.96 3.99 38.93
N ILE A 257 -20.26 2.86 39.54
CA ILE A 257 -19.97 1.51 39.05
C ILE A 257 -20.91 1.16 37.89
N GLU A 258 -22.23 1.28 38.07
CA GLU A 258 -23.21 0.99 37.01
C GLU A 258 -23.06 1.93 35.80
N PHE A 259 -22.75 3.20 36.06
CA PHE A 259 -22.47 4.16 34.99
C PHE A 259 -21.19 3.81 34.21
N LYS A 260 -20.12 3.39 34.90
CA LYS A 260 -18.90 2.90 34.23
C LYS A 260 -19.15 1.61 33.48
N ALA A 261 -19.85 0.66 34.09
CA ALA A 261 -20.21 -0.60 33.44
C ALA A 261 -21.02 -0.35 32.16
N HIS A 262 -21.89 0.66 32.17
CA HIS A 262 -22.53 1.14 30.95
C HIS A 262 -21.49 1.74 30.00
N ASP A 263 -20.73 2.77 30.38
CA ASP A 263 -19.72 3.44 29.51
C ASP A 263 -18.73 2.46 28.83
N ASP A 264 -18.30 1.43 29.56
CA ASP A 264 -17.36 0.41 29.10
C ASP A 264 -18.02 -0.70 28.24
N ASP A 265 -19.36 -0.75 28.17
CA ASP A 265 -20.11 -1.75 27.41
C ASP A 265 -20.17 -1.41 25.91
N THR A 266 -19.36 -2.14 25.13
CA THR A 266 -19.27 -2.03 23.67
C THR A 266 -20.41 -2.74 22.91
N THR A 267 -21.32 -3.43 23.61
CA THR A 267 -22.34 -4.31 23.05
C THR A 267 -23.78 -3.83 23.27
N ARG A 268 -24.06 -3.18 24.41
CA ARG A 268 -25.39 -2.77 24.90
C ARG A 268 -26.28 -1.95 23.98
N HIS A 269 -25.75 -1.36 22.90
CA HIS A 269 -26.51 -0.49 22.00
C HIS A 269 -27.30 -1.21 20.90
N ILE A 270 -27.00 -2.49 20.63
CA ILE A 270 -27.76 -3.34 19.71
C ILE A 270 -27.83 -4.77 20.24
N THR A 271 -28.92 -5.46 19.96
CA THR A 271 -29.05 -6.88 20.32
C THR A 271 -28.08 -7.75 19.53
N ALA A 272 -27.79 -8.95 20.04
CA ALA A 272 -26.98 -9.94 19.32
C ALA A 272 -27.60 -10.32 17.96
N ASP A 273 -28.94 -10.37 17.90
CA ASP A 273 -29.69 -10.66 16.70
C ASP A 273 -29.54 -9.54 15.66
N GLU A 274 -29.67 -8.28 16.07
CA GLU A 274 -29.46 -7.13 15.19
C GLU A 274 -28.03 -7.07 14.67
N ARG A 275 -27.04 -7.32 15.53
CA ARG A 275 -25.62 -7.36 15.14
C ARG A 275 -25.34 -8.45 14.11
N THR A 276 -25.89 -9.64 14.33
CA THR A 276 -25.77 -10.77 13.41
C THR A 276 -26.42 -10.44 12.07
N ALA A 277 -27.63 -9.87 12.10
CA ALA A 277 -28.35 -9.46 10.91
C ALA A 277 -27.58 -8.39 10.11
N TRP A 278 -27.02 -7.38 10.78
CA TRP A 278 -26.24 -6.31 10.15
C TRP A 278 -24.94 -6.83 9.54
N ASN A 279 -24.19 -7.65 10.28
CA ASN A 279 -22.96 -8.26 9.79
C ASN A 279 -23.20 -9.22 8.61
N ALA A 280 -24.42 -9.76 8.48
CA ALA A 280 -24.81 -10.64 7.38
C ALA A 280 -25.34 -9.91 6.13
N LYS A 281 -25.63 -8.60 6.19
CA LYS A 281 -26.23 -7.86 5.07
C LYS A 281 -25.32 -7.79 3.84
N GLU A 282 -24.01 -7.74 4.04
CA GLU A 282 -23.03 -7.77 2.98
C GLU A 282 -21.70 -8.30 3.52
N THR A 283 -21.02 -9.13 2.75
CA THR A 283 -19.73 -9.71 3.13
C THR A 283 -18.75 -9.55 1.97
N THR A 284 -17.45 -9.58 2.24
CA THR A 284 -16.43 -9.57 1.18
C THR A 284 -16.64 -10.70 0.17
N LYS A 285 -17.08 -11.87 0.65
CA LYS A 285 -17.46 -13.01 -0.19
C LYS A 285 -18.71 -12.72 -1.03
N GLY A 286 -19.78 -12.19 -0.43
CA GLY A 286 -21.02 -11.84 -1.15
C GLY A 286 -20.79 -10.77 -2.22
N SER A 287 -19.92 -9.81 -1.93
CA SER A 287 -19.51 -8.78 -2.89
C SER A 287 -18.71 -9.36 -4.06
N GLN A 288 -17.81 -10.31 -3.78
CA GLN A 288 -17.06 -11.02 -4.83
C GLN A 288 -17.98 -11.87 -5.70
N GLU A 289 -18.93 -12.61 -5.11
CA GLU A 289 -19.91 -13.41 -5.87
C GLU A 289 -20.75 -12.54 -6.82
N LYS A 290 -21.15 -11.34 -6.38
CA LYS A 290 -21.85 -10.37 -7.24
C LYS A 290 -20.97 -9.86 -8.38
N ALA A 291 -19.70 -9.57 -8.11
CA ALA A 291 -18.75 -9.13 -9.13
C ALA A 291 -18.47 -10.24 -10.16
N ASP A 292 -18.28 -11.47 -9.70
CA ASP A 292 -18.07 -12.63 -10.56
C ASP A 292 -19.30 -12.91 -11.43
N LYS A 293 -20.49 -12.79 -10.84
CA LYS A 293 -21.75 -12.89 -11.60
C LYS A 293 -21.86 -11.79 -12.66
N ALA A 294 -21.57 -10.54 -12.32
CA ALA A 294 -21.60 -9.44 -13.29
C ALA A 294 -20.60 -9.67 -14.44
N LEU A 295 -19.40 -10.17 -14.14
CA LEU A 295 -18.40 -10.54 -15.14
C LEU A 295 -18.87 -11.71 -16.02
N ALA A 296 -19.47 -12.73 -15.43
CA ALA A 296 -20.01 -13.87 -16.17
C ALA A 296 -21.16 -13.44 -17.09
N ASP A 297 -22.11 -12.65 -16.58
CA ASP A 297 -23.23 -12.12 -17.35
C ASP A 297 -22.72 -11.23 -18.50
N ALA A 298 -21.70 -10.39 -18.28
CA ALA A 298 -21.08 -9.58 -19.31
C ALA A 298 -20.38 -10.43 -20.40
N LYS A 299 -19.66 -11.48 -20.01
CA LYS A 299 -19.04 -12.41 -20.96
C LYS A 299 -20.08 -13.12 -21.81
N THR A 300 -21.13 -13.65 -21.19
CA THR A 300 -22.25 -14.31 -21.87
C THR A 300 -22.95 -13.34 -22.82
N HIS A 301 -23.13 -12.09 -22.41
CA HIS A 301 -23.73 -11.07 -23.27
C HIS A 301 -22.92 -10.88 -24.56
N VAL A 302 -21.59 -10.78 -24.48
CA VAL A 302 -20.73 -10.55 -25.65
C VAL A 302 -20.50 -11.80 -26.51
N SER A 303 -20.50 -13.00 -25.92
CA SER A 303 -20.21 -14.25 -26.63
C SER A 303 -21.42 -14.89 -27.33
N ASN A 304 -22.64 -14.41 -27.06
CA ASN A 304 -23.87 -14.96 -27.65
C ASN A 304 -24.09 -14.49 -29.10
N PHE A 305 -23.19 -14.91 -30.00
CA PHE A 305 -23.29 -14.70 -31.44
C PHE A 305 -23.47 -16.04 -32.16
N SER A 306 -24.38 -16.12 -33.11
CA SER A 306 -24.63 -17.33 -33.90
C SER A 306 -24.95 -16.99 -35.34
N TRP A 307 -24.42 -17.80 -36.26
CA TRP A 307 -24.69 -17.71 -37.69
C TRP A 307 -25.99 -18.44 -38.03
N VAL A 308 -26.86 -17.76 -38.77
CA VAL A 308 -28.08 -18.32 -39.35
C VAL A 308 -27.86 -18.45 -40.86
N VAL A 309 -28.16 -19.63 -41.41
CA VAL A 309 -28.13 -19.86 -42.86
C VAL A 309 -29.28 -19.13 -43.52
N ALA A 310 -28.98 -18.28 -44.50
CA ALA A 310 -29.98 -17.50 -45.21
C ALA A 310 -30.82 -18.40 -46.12
N THR A 311 -32.14 -18.29 -46.01
CA THR A 311 -33.05 -18.92 -46.97
C THR A 311 -33.05 -18.10 -48.26
N LEU A 312 -32.37 -18.61 -49.28
CA LEU A 312 -32.27 -17.95 -50.58
C LEU A 312 -33.58 -18.04 -51.37
N GLN A 313 -33.87 -16.98 -52.13
CA GLN A 313 -35.13 -16.74 -52.83
C GLN A 313 -34.88 -16.53 -54.33
N ASN A 314 -35.95 -16.48 -55.15
CA ASN A 314 -35.90 -16.05 -56.56
C ASN A 314 -34.82 -16.73 -57.43
N GLY A 315 -34.61 -18.04 -57.22
CA GLY A 315 -33.66 -18.85 -57.98
C GLY A 315 -32.19 -18.68 -57.58
N TRP A 316 -31.90 -17.89 -56.53
CA TRP A 316 -30.58 -17.82 -55.93
C TRP A 316 -30.28 -19.11 -55.14
N ALA A 317 -29.03 -19.57 -55.20
CA ALA A 317 -28.56 -20.75 -54.50
C ALA A 317 -27.19 -20.50 -53.85
N HIS A 318 -26.88 -21.22 -52.78
CA HIS A 318 -25.57 -21.13 -52.14
C HIS A 318 -24.50 -21.63 -53.12
N TYR A 319 -23.34 -20.98 -53.13
CA TYR A 319 -22.26 -21.35 -54.02
C TYR A 319 -21.47 -22.54 -53.47
N ASN A 320 -21.57 -23.71 -54.11
CA ASN A 320 -20.94 -24.98 -53.68
C ASN A 320 -19.39 -24.94 -53.56
N GLY A 321 -18.72 -23.86 -53.97
CA GLY A 321 -17.27 -23.67 -53.84
C GLY A 321 -16.86 -22.61 -52.82
N GLY A 322 -17.78 -22.15 -51.96
CA GLY A 322 -17.55 -21.14 -50.92
C GLY A 322 -18.42 -21.36 -49.68
N GLU A 323 -18.35 -20.47 -48.69
CA GLU A 323 -19.23 -20.51 -47.51
C GLU A 323 -20.69 -20.19 -47.92
N ASP A 324 -21.65 -20.90 -47.32
CA ASP A 324 -23.08 -20.58 -47.45
C ASP A 324 -23.32 -19.12 -47.06
N VAL A 325 -24.36 -18.52 -47.65
CA VAL A 325 -24.77 -17.18 -47.26
C VAL A 325 -25.38 -17.29 -45.87
N VAL A 326 -24.71 -16.68 -44.91
CA VAL A 326 -25.10 -16.69 -43.50
C VAL A 326 -25.12 -15.26 -42.98
N PHE A 327 -25.97 -15.02 -41.99
CA PHE A 327 -26.00 -13.76 -41.26
C PHE A 327 -26.11 -14.00 -39.76
N GLY A 328 -25.64 -13.05 -38.96
CA GLY A 328 -25.73 -13.10 -37.50
C GLY A 328 -25.69 -11.70 -36.93
N ILE A 329 -26.28 -11.52 -35.75
CA ILE A 329 -26.25 -10.24 -35.02
C ILE A 329 -25.49 -10.41 -33.72
N ASP A 330 -24.55 -9.50 -33.45
CA ASP A 330 -23.85 -9.46 -32.17
C ASP A 330 -24.63 -8.67 -31.12
N ALA A 331 -24.18 -8.76 -29.87
CA ALA A 331 -24.79 -8.06 -28.74
C ALA A 331 -24.77 -6.53 -28.87
N THR A 332 -23.87 -5.99 -29.71
CA THR A 332 -23.80 -4.55 -30.01
C THR A 332 -24.74 -4.14 -31.14
N LYS A 333 -25.62 -5.03 -31.60
CA LYS A 333 -26.53 -4.86 -32.72
C LYS A 333 -25.84 -4.70 -34.07
N THR A 334 -24.61 -5.20 -34.23
CA THR A 334 -23.98 -5.31 -35.55
C THR A 334 -24.46 -6.58 -36.22
N VAL A 335 -25.08 -6.44 -37.38
CA VAL A 335 -25.42 -7.53 -38.27
C VAL A 335 -24.23 -7.76 -39.19
N TRP A 336 -23.78 -9.00 -39.23
CA TRP A 336 -22.75 -9.50 -40.12
C TRP A 336 -23.42 -10.37 -41.17
N VAL A 337 -23.06 -10.18 -42.43
CA VAL A 337 -23.52 -11.01 -43.55
C VAL A 337 -22.29 -11.49 -44.29
N ARG A 338 -22.14 -12.80 -44.46
CA ARG A 338 -21.03 -13.40 -45.19
C ARG A 338 -21.48 -14.55 -46.10
N GLY A 339 -20.61 -14.97 -47.01
CA GLY A 339 -20.79 -16.16 -47.83
C GLY A 339 -20.86 -15.84 -49.32
N ALA A 340 -21.30 -16.79 -50.13
CA ALA A 340 -21.43 -16.61 -51.57
C ALA A 340 -22.71 -17.24 -52.14
N ALA A 341 -23.38 -16.52 -53.04
CA ALA A 341 -24.52 -17.02 -53.79
C ALA A 341 -24.21 -17.05 -55.30
N LYS A 342 -24.92 -17.94 -56.01
CA LYS A 342 -24.90 -18.09 -57.46
C LYS A 342 -26.32 -18.19 -58.01
N GLY A 343 -26.44 -18.06 -59.33
CA GLY A 343 -27.73 -18.15 -60.02
C GLY A 343 -28.60 -16.93 -59.76
N GLY A 344 -29.91 -17.15 -59.65
CA GLY A 344 -30.90 -16.11 -59.42
C GLY A 344 -31.07 -15.10 -60.54
N VAL A 345 -31.98 -14.16 -60.33
CA VAL A 345 -32.27 -13.06 -61.27
C VAL A 345 -31.85 -11.74 -60.63
N THR A 346 -30.92 -11.03 -61.25
CA THR A 346 -30.51 -9.67 -60.83
C THR A 346 -31.71 -8.74 -60.74
N GLY A 347 -31.74 -7.88 -59.73
CA GLY A 347 -32.86 -6.99 -59.41
C GLY A 347 -33.96 -7.62 -58.54
N THR A 348 -33.87 -8.92 -58.25
CA THR A 348 -34.79 -9.62 -57.33
C THR A 348 -34.13 -9.88 -55.96
N THR A 349 -34.96 -10.11 -54.94
CA THR A 349 -34.49 -10.41 -53.58
C THR A 349 -33.71 -11.72 -53.54
N VAL A 350 -32.51 -11.68 -53.00
CA VAL A 350 -31.64 -12.84 -52.77
C VAL A 350 -32.07 -13.57 -51.50
N PHE A 351 -32.27 -12.84 -50.41
CA PHE A 351 -32.83 -13.31 -49.15
C PHE A 351 -33.41 -12.14 -48.36
N THR A 352 -34.19 -12.42 -47.31
CA THR A 352 -34.78 -11.41 -46.44
C THR A 352 -34.26 -11.59 -45.01
N LEU A 353 -33.76 -10.50 -44.42
CA LEU A 353 -33.33 -10.47 -43.03
C LEU A 353 -34.53 -10.41 -42.07
N PRO A 354 -34.48 -11.13 -40.93
CA PRO A 354 -35.47 -11.01 -39.86
C PRO A 354 -35.57 -9.58 -39.32
N GLU A 355 -36.72 -9.23 -38.73
CA GLU A 355 -37.02 -7.86 -38.26
C GLU A 355 -35.96 -7.28 -37.33
N ASN A 356 -35.43 -8.10 -36.41
CA ASN A 356 -34.37 -7.70 -35.46
C ASN A 356 -32.97 -7.56 -36.07
N MET A 357 -32.81 -7.78 -37.38
CA MET A 357 -31.55 -7.70 -38.11
C MET A 357 -31.63 -6.80 -39.35
N ARG A 358 -32.72 -6.02 -39.48
CA ARG A 358 -32.91 -5.11 -40.61
C ARG A 358 -32.05 -3.85 -40.48
N PRO A 359 -31.53 -3.29 -41.58
CA PRO A 359 -30.82 -2.03 -41.53
C PRO A 359 -31.77 -0.88 -41.21
N ILE A 360 -31.24 0.17 -40.58
CA ILE A 360 -32.01 1.36 -40.16
C ILE A 360 -32.58 2.14 -41.36
N ARG A 361 -31.92 2.02 -42.52
CA ARG A 361 -32.30 2.66 -43.78
C ARG A 361 -31.85 1.77 -44.93
N ASP A 362 -32.25 2.12 -46.15
CA ASP A 362 -31.71 1.46 -47.34
C ASP A 362 -30.21 1.73 -47.47
N MET A 363 -29.43 0.68 -47.70
CA MET A 363 -27.97 0.73 -47.76
C MET A 363 -27.46 0.03 -49.02
N GLY A 364 -26.61 0.70 -49.78
CA GLY A 364 -25.90 0.12 -50.92
C GLY A 364 -24.48 -0.28 -50.55
N CYS A 365 -23.99 -1.41 -51.06
CA CYS A 365 -22.57 -1.75 -51.01
C CYS A 365 -22.09 -2.37 -52.33
N ILE A 366 -20.77 -2.34 -52.54
CA ILE A 366 -20.12 -2.97 -53.69
C ILE A 366 -19.35 -4.18 -53.16
N GLN A 367 -19.61 -5.34 -53.73
CA GLN A 367 -19.00 -6.60 -53.35
C GLN A 367 -18.24 -7.23 -54.51
N VAL A 368 -17.30 -8.11 -54.19
CA VAL A 368 -16.56 -8.87 -55.20
C VAL A 368 -17.48 -9.92 -55.80
N ALA A 369 -17.47 -9.98 -57.13
CA ALA A 369 -18.06 -11.08 -57.87
C ALA A 369 -16.96 -11.92 -58.52
N SER A 370 -17.26 -13.15 -58.91
CA SER A 370 -16.24 -14.13 -59.30
C SER A 370 -15.37 -13.68 -60.49
N GLY A 371 -14.05 -13.81 -60.40
CA GLY A 371 -13.11 -13.48 -61.49
C GLY A 371 -12.23 -12.27 -61.18
N THR A 372 -11.32 -11.93 -62.09
CA THR A 372 -10.39 -10.81 -61.91
C THR A 372 -11.11 -9.48 -62.13
N ALA A 373 -11.20 -8.65 -61.08
CA ALA A 373 -11.79 -7.30 -61.10
C ALA A 373 -13.31 -7.21 -61.37
N GLN A 374 -14.09 -8.24 -61.04
CA GLN A 374 -15.56 -8.22 -61.18
C GLN A 374 -16.24 -7.78 -59.87
N VAL A 375 -17.30 -6.97 -59.98
CA VAL A 375 -18.04 -6.43 -58.83
C VAL A 375 -19.55 -6.57 -59.00
N ALA A 376 -20.25 -6.64 -57.88
CA ALA A 376 -21.71 -6.59 -57.80
C ALA A 376 -22.14 -5.43 -56.90
N ARG A 377 -23.17 -4.69 -57.31
CA ARG A 377 -23.86 -3.72 -56.46
C ARG A 377 -24.98 -4.43 -55.72
N LEU A 378 -24.95 -4.37 -54.40
CA LEU A 378 -25.98 -4.90 -53.52
C LEU A 378 -26.75 -3.75 -52.87
N LEU A 379 -28.05 -3.96 -52.67
CA LEU A 379 -28.95 -3.09 -51.93
C LEU A 379 -29.57 -3.89 -50.78
N PHE A 380 -29.43 -3.37 -49.56
CA PHE A 380 -30.06 -3.87 -48.35
C PHE A 380 -31.17 -2.88 -47.99
N ARG A 381 -32.43 -3.29 -48.12
CA ARG A 381 -33.57 -2.43 -47.80
C ARG A 381 -33.84 -2.40 -46.31
N ALA A 382 -34.39 -1.30 -45.82
CA ALA A 382 -34.86 -1.15 -44.44
C ALA A 382 -35.94 -2.18 -44.07
N THR A 383 -36.66 -2.69 -45.07
CA THR A 383 -37.65 -3.77 -44.96
C THR A 383 -37.02 -5.18 -44.86
N GLY A 384 -35.70 -5.29 -45.03
CA GLY A 384 -34.91 -6.50 -44.82
C GLY A 384 -34.51 -7.25 -46.09
N GLU A 385 -35.05 -6.90 -47.26
CA GLU A 385 -34.66 -7.54 -48.51
C GLU A 385 -33.24 -7.17 -48.91
N VAL A 386 -32.44 -8.20 -49.18
CA VAL A 386 -31.10 -8.06 -49.76
C VAL A 386 -31.19 -8.38 -51.24
N VAL A 387 -30.80 -7.44 -52.08
CA VAL A 387 -30.95 -7.49 -53.54
C VAL A 387 -29.58 -7.32 -54.19
N VAL A 388 -29.29 -8.11 -55.20
CA VAL A 388 -28.19 -7.80 -56.14
C VAL A 388 -28.79 -6.95 -57.25
N GLU A 389 -28.48 -5.66 -57.29
CA GLU A 389 -29.06 -4.71 -58.25
C GLU A 389 -28.39 -4.81 -59.62
N ASN A 390 -27.08 -5.00 -59.64
CA ASN A 390 -26.29 -5.05 -60.87
C ASN A 390 -24.99 -5.83 -60.66
N VAL A 391 -24.49 -6.43 -61.73
CA VAL A 391 -23.22 -7.16 -61.76
C VAL A 391 -22.43 -6.70 -62.98
N SER A 392 -21.13 -6.44 -62.82
CA SER A 392 -20.28 -5.87 -63.88
C SER A 392 -20.09 -6.77 -65.10
N SER A 393 -20.36 -8.08 -64.99
CA SER A 393 -20.13 -9.09 -66.03
C SER A 393 -20.81 -10.42 -65.67
N ASN A 394 -20.71 -11.44 -66.55
CA ASN A 394 -21.17 -12.80 -66.26
C ASN A 394 -20.33 -13.43 -65.14
N THR A 395 -20.89 -13.45 -63.94
CA THR A 395 -20.23 -13.99 -62.74
C THR A 395 -20.79 -15.34 -62.36
N ASN A 396 -19.91 -16.27 -61.99
CA ASN A 396 -20.24 -17.58 -61.43
C ASN A 396 -20.79 -17.48 -59.99
N TYR A 397 -20.38 -16.47 -59.22
CA TYR A 397 -20.89 -16.20 -57.87
C TYR A 397 -20.69 -14.75 -57.45
N ILE A 398 -21.43 -14.33 -56.43
CA ILE A 398 -21.34 -13.03 -55.77
C ILE A 398 -21.03 -13.27 -54.30
N LYS A 399 -20.01 -12.59 -53.77
CA LYS A 399 -19.70 -12.63 -52.34
C LYS A 399 -20.58 -11.66 -51.56
N PHE A 400 -20.94 -12.09 -50.37
CA PHE A 400 -21.47 -11.25 -49.31
C PHE A 400 -20.36 -11.17 -48.28
N ASP A 401 -19.92 -9.96 -47.95
CA ASP A 401 -19.00 -9.69 -46.85
C ASP A 401 -19.21 -8.25 -46.40
N PHE A 402 -20.18 -8.06 -45.51
CA PHE A 402 -20.62 -6.73 -45.11
C PHE A 402 -21.18 -6.75 -43.69
N ALA A 403 -21.06 -5.62 -43.00
CA ALA A 403 -21.60 -5.44 -41.67
C ALA A 403 -22.28 -4.06 -41.52
N PHE A 404 -23.36 -4.01 -40.75
CA PHE A 404 -24.11 -2.78 -40.46
C PHE A 404 -24.80 -2.85 -39.09
N LYS A 405 -25.29 -1.72 -38.60
CA LYS A 405 -26.09 -1.68 -37.36
C LYS A 405 -27.56 -1.93 -37.65
N ALA A 406 -28.15 -2.90 -36.95
CA ALA A 406 -29.59 -3.12 -36.96
C ALA A 406 -30.34 -2.02 -36.20
N LEU A 407 -31.64 -1.91 -36.49
CA LEU A 407 -32.59 -1.06 -35.77
C LEU A 407 -32.77 -1.50 -34.30
#